data_AF-A0A6L7XVQ1-F1
#
_entry.id   AF-A0A6L7XVQ1-F1
#
_cell.length_a   1.000
_cell.length_b   1.000
_cell.length_c   1.000
_cell.angle_alpha   90.00
_cell.angle_beta   90.00
_cell.angle_gamma   90.00
#
_symmetry.space_group_name_H-M   'P 1'
#
loop_
_entity.id
_entity.type
_entity.pdbx_description
1 polymer ?
#
loop_
_entity_poly.entity_id
_entity_poly.type
_entity_poly.pdbx_seq_one_letter_code
_entity_poly.pdbx_strand_id
1 'polypeptide(L)'
;MSKARDADRLLKALGDSGYDVRCAALRDACPCRSHVRDPGLWREIFDRALNGGMRERDRAAHAIGTLMEKAERSDEWREVLARHTGDLDALMQDPRASRVLLGQMKRHGHAHRGAARQGFRRRKAVLDLRTPAQLAGWVNAHLGLEGRDAVLASDPGVARMWNWLRHRVTRQPGRNTKEVELLAKARRYLPHLFQRPSAA
;
A
#
# COMPACT_ATOMS: atom_id res chain seq x y z
N MET A 1 21.38 -25.90 1.85
CA MET A 1 20.17 -26.35 2.57
C MET A 1 18.95 -26.07 1.70
N SER A 2 17.89 -26.88 1.77
CA SER A 2 16.68 -26.65 0.97
C SER A 2 15.89 -25.48 1.55
N LYS A 3 15.34 -24.61 0.67
CA LYS A 3 14.52 -23.44 1.06
C LYS A 3 13.35 -23.82 1.98
N ALA A 4 12.77 -25.02 1.81
CA ALA A 4 11.69 -25.53 2.65
C ALA A 4 12.17 -25.76 4.10
N ARG A 5 13.35 -26.38 4.27
CA ARG A 5 13.92 -26.62 5.61
C ARG A 5 14.26 -25.31 6.33
N ASP A 6 14.66 -24.29 5.58
CA ASP A 6 14.92 -22.96 6.15
C ASP A 6 13.64 -22.27 6.62
N ALA A 7 12.54 -22.40 5.85
CA ALA A 7 11.23 -21.89 6.23
C ALA A 7 10.70 -22.55 7.52
N ASP A 8 10.73 -23.89 7.59
CA ASP A 8 10.27 -24.64 8.76
C ASP A 8 11.06 -24.27 10.01
N ARG A 9 12.39 -24.14 9.89
CA ARG A 9 13.26 -23.71 10.98
C ARG A 9 12.90 -22.31 11.47
N LEU A 10 12.67 -21.36 10.57
CA LEU A 10 12.30 -19.99 10.92
C LEU A 10 10.92 -19.92 11.56
N LEU A 11 9.93 -20.63 11.01
CA LEU A 11 8.59 -20.74 11.59
C LEU A 11 8.64 -21.32 13.00
N LYS A 12 9.39 -22.41 13.21
CA LYS A 12 9.59 -22.99 14.54
C LYS A 12 10.19 -21.97 15.51
N ALA A 13 11.20 -21.21 15.07
CA ALA A 13 11.84 -20.20 15.90
C ALA A 13 10.94 -18.99 16.20
N LEU A 14 10.01 -18.64 15.30
CA LEU A 14 8.99 -17.60 15.54
C LEU A 14 7.91 -18.06 16.53
N GLY A 15 7.63 -19.37 16.61
CA GLY A 15 6.77 -19.97 17.63
C GLY A 15 7.45 -20.21 18.98
N ASP A 16 8.75 -19.94 19.11
CA ASP A 16 9.50 -20.16 20.34
C ASP A 16 9.08 -19.20 21.46
N SER A 17 9.10 -19.66 22.71
CA SER A 17 8.78 -18.83 23.89
C SER A 17 9.80 -17.72 24.15
N GLY A 18 11.04 -17.89 23.70
CA GLY A 18 12.14 -16.95 23.85
C GLY A 18 12.00 -15.71 22.95
N TYR A 19 11.83 -14.55 23.57
CA TYR A 19 11.70 -13.27 22.85
C TYR A 19 12.89 -12.96 21.93
N ASP A 20 14.12 -13.22 22.38
CA ASP A 20 15.31 -12.98 21.58
C ASP A 20 15.45 -13.96 20.41
N VAL A 21 14.97 -15.21 20.58
CA VAL A 21 14.91 -16.22 19.52
C VAL A 21 13.98 -15.74 18.40
N ARG A 22 12.77 -15.27 18.77
CA ARG A 22 11.82 -14.72 17.79
C ARG A 22 12.37 -13.48 17.07
N CYS A 23 13.03 -12.58 17.81
CA CYS A 23 13.66 -11.40 17.23
C CYS A 23 14.80 -11.75 16.25
N ALA A 24 15.59 -12.78 16.56
CA ALA A 24 16.62 -13.29 15.66
C ALA A 24 16.01 -13.92 14.42
N ALA A 25 14.98 -14.75 14.58
CA ALA A 25 14.25 -15.37 13.47
C ALA A 25 13.66 -14.34 12.51
N LEU A 26 13.02 -13.26 13.00
CA LEU A 26 12.51 -12.17 12.16
C LEU A 26 13.62 -11.47 11.37
N ARG A 27 14.79 -11.27 12.00
CA ARG A 27 15.95 -10.69 11.34
C ARG A 27 16.44 -11.60 10.22
N ASP A 28 16.58 -12.89 10.49
CA ASP A 28 17.08 -13.88 9.54
C ASP A 28 16.09 -14.16 8.41
N ALA A 29 14.79 -14.05 8.67
CA ALA A 29 13.74 -14.17 7.66
C ALA A 29 13.71 -12.99 6.67
N CYS A 30 14.30 -11.85 7.02
CA CYS A 30 14.32 -10.66 6.17
C CYS A 30 14.90 -10.96 4.77
N PRO A 31 14.31 -10.44 3.68
CA PRO A 31 14.82 -10.66 2.32
C PRO A 31 16.26 -10.18 2.09
N CYS A 32 16.81 -9.33 2.94
CA CYS A 32 18.23 -8.95 2.85
C CYS A 32 19.19 -10.05 3.34
N ARG A 33 18.68 -11.06 4.05
CA ARG A 33 19.44 -12.18 4.64
C ARG A 33 18.99 -13.55 4.15
N SER A 34 17.73 -13.68 3.71
CA SER A 34 17.20 -14.92 3.17
C SER A 34 16.52 -14.73 1.81
N HIS A 35 16.35 -15.85 1.10
CA HIS A 35 15.53 -15.94 -0.10
C HIS A 35 14.28 -16.81 0.13
N VAL A 36 13.86 -16.94 1.39
CA VAL A 36 12.69 -17.74 1.77
C VAL A 36 11.42 -16.97 1.40
N ARG A 37 10.56 -17.62 0.61
CA ARG A 37 9.33 -17.05 0.03
C ARG A 37 8.08 -17.82 0.49
N ASP A 38 8.21 -18.58 1.57
CA ASP A 38 7.14 -19.40 2.11
C ASP A 38 5.95 -18.55 2.59
N PRO A 39 4.71 -18.78 2.12
CA PRO A 39 3.56 -17.97 2.51
C PRO A 39 3.23 -18.02 4.01
N GLY A 40 3.47 -19.16 4.67
CA GLY A 40 3.22 -19.31 6.10
C GLY A 40 4.16 -18.43 6.92
N LEU A 41 5.45 -18.44 6.58
CA LEU A 41 6.46 -17.58 7.19
C LEU A 41 6.12 -16.10 7.00
N TRP A 42 5.71 -15.70 5.80
CA TRP A 42 5.36 -14.30 5.53
C TRP A 42 4.11 -13.86 6.29
N ARG A 43 3.09 -14.72 6.41
CA ARG A 43 1.92 -14.44 7.26
C ARG A 43 2.32 -14.20 8.71
N GLU A 44 3.21 -15.03 9.25
CA GLU A 44 3.73 -14.85 10.62
C GLU A 44 4.52 -13.52 10.75
N ILE A 45 5.34 -13.15 9.75
CA ILE A 45 6.03 -11.84 9.76
C ILE A 45 5.02 -10.68 9.79
N PHE A 46 3.96 -10.73 8.99
CA PHE A 46 2.90 -9.71 9.01
C PHE A 46 2.17 -9.67 10.35
N ASP A 47 1.83 -10.83 10.92
CA ASP A 47 1.23 -10.93 12.25
C ASP A 47 2.14 -10.30 13.32
N ARG A 48 3.44 -10.60 13.32
CA ARG A 48 4.40 -10.01 14.26
C ARG A 48 4.56 -8.50 14.08
N ALA A 49 4.42 -7.99 12.86
CA ALA A 49 4.42 -6.55 12.62
C ALA A 49 3.17 -5.84 13.18
N LEU A 50 2.04 -6.53 13.24
CA LEU A 50 0.79 -6.05 13.85
C LEU A 50 0.81 -6.22 15.39
N ASN A 51 1.03 -7.45 15.84
CA ASN A 51 0.70 -7.93 17.18
C ASN A 51 1.93 -8.18 18.08
N GLY A 52 3.14 -8.14 17.52
CA GLY A 52 4.37 -8.48 18.25
C GLY A 52 4.82 -7.47 19.31
N GLY A 53 5.85 -7.86 20.07
CA GLY A 53 6.61 -6.96 20.95
C GLY A 53 7.26 -5.80 20.19
N MET A 54 7.83 -4.83 20.91
CA MET A 54 8.40 -3.64 20.26
C MET A 54 9.52 -3.99 19.27
N ARG A 55 10.47 -4.86 19.65
CA ARG A 55 11.57 -5.25 18.76
C ARG A 55 11.10 -6.18 17.65
N GLU A 56 10.16 -7.09 17.94
CA GLU A 56 9.56 -7.95 16.93
C GLU A 56 8.91 -7.11 15.82
N ARG A 57 8.08 -6.13 16.20
CA ARG A 57 7.46 -5.21 15.24
C ARG A 57 8.48 -4.45 14.41
N ASP A 58 9.53 -3.93 15.02
CA ASP A 58 10.59 -3.20 14.31
C ASP A 58 11.32 -4.10 13.29
N ARG A 59 11.63 -5.35 13.66
CA ARG A 59 12.28 -6.32 12.76
C ARG A 59 11.35 -6.81 11.65
N ALA A 60 10.10 -7.11 11.98
CA ALA A 60 9.09 -7.52 11.01
C ALA A 60 8.80 -6.39 10.01
N ALA A 61 8.64 -5.16 10.49
CA ALA A 61 8.49 -3.97 9.66
C ALA A 61 9.69 -3.75 8.71
N HIS A 62 10.91 -3.97 9.19
CA HIS A 62 12.09 -3.94 8.32
C HIS A 62 12.00 -5.01 7.22
N ALA A 63 11.67 -6.26 7.58
CA ALA A 63 11.53 -7.36 6.61
C ALA A 63 10.47 -7.06 5.54
N ILE A 64 9.31 -6.51 5.94
CA ILE A 64 8.25 -6.09 5.02
C ILE A 64 8.71 -4.92 4.13
N GLY A 65 9.39 -3.92 4.71
CA GLY A 65 9.97 -2.81 3.93
C GLY A 65 10.96 -3.29 2.85
N THR A 66 11.81 -4.28 3.20
CA THR A 66 12.74 -4.89 2.24
C THR A 66 11.99 -5.75 1.19
N LEU A 67 10.93 -6.47 1.57
CA LEU A 67 10.07 -7.19 0.61
C LEU A 67 9.52 -6.24 -0.44
N MET A 68 8.98 -5.10 -0.01
CA MET A 68 8.41 -4.09 -0.88
C MET A 68 9.46 -3.50 -1.84
N GLU A 69 10.67 -3.21 -1.36
CA GLU A 69 11.77 -2.76 -2.24
C GLU A 69 12.14 -3.84 -3.27
N LYS A 70 12.32 -5.10 -2.84
CA LYS A 70 12.70 -6.19 -3.75
C LYS A 70 11.63 -6.48 -4.81
N ALA A 71 10.35 -6.38 -4.45
CA ALA A 71 9.22 -6.55 -5.36
C ALA A 71 9.21 -5.54 -6.52
N GLU A 72 9.85 -4.37 -6.37
CA GLU A 72 10.01 -3.43 -7.48
C GLU A 72 10.87 -3.99 -8.60
N ARG A 73 11.83 -4.87 -8.28
CA ARG A 73 12.88 -5.33 -9.22
C ARG A 73 12.86 -6.83 -9.51
N SER A 74 12.01 -7.60 -8.84
CA SER A 74 11.99 -9.05 -8.94
C SER A 74 10.55 -9.57 -8.95
N ASP A 75 10.20 -10.27 -10.03
CA ASP A 75 8.87 -10.87 -10.21
C ASP A 75 8.55 -11.88 -9.11
N GLU A 76 9.55 -12.67 -8.68
CA GLU A 76 9.42 -13.63 -7.59
C GLU A 76 9.02 -12.97 -6.26
N TRP A 77 9.60 -11.82 -5.92
CA TRP A 77 9.24 -11.07 -4.71
C TRP A 77 7.94 -10.30 -4.86
N ARG A 78 7.62 -9.88 -6.10
CA ARG A 78 6.33 -9.27 -6.41
C ARG A 78 5.18 -10.24 -6.19
N GLU A 79 5.36 -11.51 -6.56
CA GLU A 79 4.37 -12.56 -6.31
C GLU A 79 4.14 -12.78 -4.80
N VAL A 80 5.21 -12.82 -4.00
CA VAL A 80 5.09 -12.90 -2.53
C VAL A 80 4.29 -11.72 -1.99
N LEU A 81 4.64 -10.49 -2.38
CA LEU A 81 3.92 -9.30 -1.93
C LEU A 81 2.43 -9.34 -2.35
N ALA A 82 2.14 -9.78 -3.58
CA ALA A 82 0.77 -9.87 -4.09
C ALA A 82 -0.10 -10.82 -3.26
N ARG A 83 0.44 -11.99 -2.87
CA ARG A 83 -0.26 -12.97 -2.02
C ARG A 83 -0.61 -12.43 -0.63
N HIS A 84 0.14 -11.44 -0.14
CA HIS A 84 -0.04 -10.82 1.17
C HIS A 84 -0.62 -9.40 1.10
N THR A 85 -1.30 -9.05 0.01
CA THR A 85 -1.91 -7.71 -0.13
C THR A 85 -2.92 -7.42 0.98
N GLY A 86 -3.72 -8.42 1.38
CA GLY A 86 -4.67 -8.28 2.49
C GLY A 86 -3.98 -8.02 3.84
N ASP A 87 -2.89 -8.74 4.12
CA ASP A 87 -2.11 -8.56 5.35
C ASP A 87 -1.43 -7.18 5.40
N LEU A 88 -0.88 -6.73 4.26
CA LEU A 88 -0.32 -5.39 4.13
C LEU A 88 -1.39 -4.32 4.31
N ASP A 89 -2.59 -4.51 3.76
CA ASP A 89 -3.69 -3.57 3.93
C ASP A 89 -4.13 -3.48 5.39
N ALA A 90 -4.25 -4.62 6.10
CA ALA A 90 -4.55 -4.65 7.54
C ALA A 90 -3.48 -3.92 8.36
N LEU A 91 -2.19 -4.20 8.10
CA LEU A 91 -1.05 -3.50 8.72
C LEU A 91 -1.09 -1.99 8.44
N MET A 92 -1.48 -1.63 7.23
CA MET A 92 -1.65 -0.24 6.82
C MET A 92 -2.97 0.37 7.30
N GLN A 93 -3.91 -0.35 7.90
CA GLN A 93 -5.07 0.23 8.57
C GLN A 93 -4.75 0.52 10.05
N ASP A 94 -3.89 -0.29 10.68
CA ASP A 94 -3.43 -0.06 12.04
C ASP A 94 -2.49 1.16 12.14
N PRO A 95 -2.84 2.24 12.89
CA PRO A 95 -2.03 3.45 12.98
C PRO A 95 -0.65 3.25 13.61
N ARG A 96 -0.51 2.28 14.52
CA ARG A 96 0.74 2.00 15.23
C ARG A 96 1.68 1.19 14.36
N ALA A 97 1.22 0.07 13.80
CA ALA A 97 2.02 -0.80 12.94
C ALA A 97 2.48 -0.05 11.69
N SER A 98 1.57 0.69 11.05
CA SER A 98 1.90 1.51 9.89
C SER A 98 2.95 2.58 10.17
N ARG A 99 2.93 3.22 11.35
CA ARG A 99 3.97 4.19 11.75
C ARG A 99 5.34 3.52 11.83
N VAL A 100 5.42 2.31 12.39
CA VAL A 100 6.68 1.54 12.49
C VAL A 100 7.18 1.16 11.10
N LEU A 101 6.32 0.64 10.23
CA LEU A 101 6.68 0.30 8.84
C LEU A 101 7.17 1.52 8.06
N LEU A 102 6.42 2.61 8.06
CA LEU A 102 6.81 3.83 7.35
C LEU A 102 8.11 4.43 7.91
N GLY A 103 8.31 4.36 9.24
CA GLY A 103 9.54 4.78 9.89
C GLY A 103 10.75 3.91 9.48
N GLN A 104 10.57 2.60 9.39
CA GLN A 104 11.57 1.66 8.87
C GLN A 104 11.94 1.96 7.42
N MET A 105 10.92 2.12 6.56
CA MET A 105 11.15 2.45 5.16
C MET A 105 11.88 3.79 5.00
N LYS A 106 11.57 4.79 5.82
CA LYS A 106 12.29 6.08 5.82
C LYS A 106 13.76 5.93 6.22
N ARG A 107 14.05 5.21 7.32
CA ARG A 107 15.41 5.04 7.87
C ARG A 107 16.35 4.33 6.90
N HIS A 108 15.87 3.30 6.21
CA HIS A 108 16.69 2.46 5.36
C HIS A 108 16.71 2.89 3.89
N GLY A 109 16.17 4.08 3.57
CA GLY A 109 16.11 4.59 2.20
C GLY A 109 15.11 3.85 1.29
N HIS A 110 14.42 2.83 1.79
CA HIS A 110 13.35 2.13 1.07
C HIS A 110 12.20 3.09 0.72
N ALA A 111 12.00 4.17 1.47
CA ALA A 111 10.97 5.19 1.21
C ALA A 111 11.19 6.00 -0.08
N HIS A 112 12.42 6.03 -0.61
CA HIS A 112 12.73 6.66 -1.90
C HIS A 112 12.56 5.69 -3.08
N ARG A 113 12.42 4.38 -2.83
CA ARG A 113 12.31 3.29 -3.82
C ARG A 113 11.27 2.25 -3.41
N GLY A 114 10.15 2.72 -2.91
CA GLY A 114 9.16 1.86 -2.29
C GLY A 114 8.15 2.71 -1.55
N ALA A 115 6.88 2.45 -1.84
CA ALA A 115 5.60 2.89 -1.26
C ALA A 115 5.52 3.89 -0.08
N ALA A 116 6.51 4.08 0.80
CA ALA A 116 6.47 5.03 1.91
C ALA A 116 6.72 6.48 1.49
N ARG A 117 5.79 7.06 0.73
CA ARG A 117 5.43 8.47 0.94
C ARG A 117 3.96 8.46 1.27
N GLN A 118 3.49 9.32 2.16
CA GLN A 118 2.08 9.51 2.58
C GLN A 118 1.03 9.48 1.45
N GLY A 119 1.47 9.57 0.20
CA GLY A 119 0.71 9.16 -0.96
C GLY A 119 0.23 7.69 -1.01
N PHE A 120 0.77 6.66 -0.37
CA PHE A 120 0.31 5.27 -0.69
C PHE A 120 -1.15 4.97 -0.30
N ARG A 121 -1.63 5.48 0.84
CA ARG A 121 -3.05 5.33 1.24
C ARG A 121 -4.02 6.14 0.37
N ARG A 122 -3.61 7.30 -0.18
CA ARG A 122 -4.43 8.12 -1.10
C ARG A 122 -4.20 7.81 -2.59
N ARG A 123 -3.02 7.31 -2.96
CA ARG A 123 -2.60 6.91 -4.32
C ARG A 123 -3.14 5.54 -4.67
N LYS A 124 -3.29 4.62 -3.71
CA LYS A 124 -3.98 3.34 -3.94
C LYS A 124 -5.42 3.60 -4.38
N ALA A 125 -6.13 4.53 -3.73
CA ALA A 125 -7.48 4.92 -4.15
C ALA A 125 -7.55 5.46 -5.60
N VAL A 126 -6.60 6.30 -6.03
CA VAL A 126 -6.56 6.84 -7.41
C VAL A 126 -6.13 5.80 -8.45
N LEU A 127 -5.27 4.86 -8.07
CA LEU A 127 -4.83 3.75 -8.94
C LEU A 127 -5.85 2.59 -9.00
N ASP A 128 -6.72 2.46 -7.99
CA ASP A 128 -7.81 1.49 -7.94
C ASP A 128 -9.14 2.02 -8.51
N LEU A 129 -9.16 3.23 -9.08
CA LEU A 129 -10.30 3.71 -9.87
C LEU A 129 -10.32 2.90 -11.17
N ARG A 130 -11.09 1.82 -11.18
CA ARG A 130 -11.26 0.91 -12.34
C ARG A 130 -12.53 1.21 -13.13
N THR A 131 -13.41 2.03 -12.57
CA THR A 131 -14.71 2.37 -13.17
C THR A 131 -15.04 3.85 -13.03
N PRO A 132 -15.90 4.40 -13.91
CA PRO A 132 -16.47 5.74 -13.75
C PRO A 132 -17.17 5.95 -12.39
N ALA A 133 -17.83 4.91 -11.87
CA ALA A 133 -18.53 4.96 -10.58
C ALA A 133 -17.58 5.16 -9.41
N GLN A 134 -16.45 4.45 -9.39
CA GLN A 134 -15.42 4.64 -8.37
C GLN A 134 -14.80 6.04 -8.46
N LEU A 135 -14.58 6.55 -9.68
CA LEU A 135 -14.07 7.91 -9.87
C LEU A 135 -15.06 8.97 -9.37
N ALA A 136 -16.35 8.80 -9.64
CA ALA A 136 -17.40 9.68 -9.12
C ALA A 136 -17.44 9.63 -7.58
N GLY A 137 -17.41 8.43 -6.99
CA GLY A 137 -17.35 8.25 -5.54
C GLY A 137 -16.12 8.92 -4.91
N TRP A 138 -14.96 8.85 -5.57
CA TRP A 138 -13.76 9.54 -5.14
C TRP A 138 -13.93 11.06 -5.18
N VAL A 139 -14.52 11.63 -6.24
CA VAL A 139 -14.79 13.07 -6.33
C VAL A 139 -15.74 13.52 -5.22
N ASN A 140 -16.83 12.79 -5.01
CA ASN A 140 -17.83 13.11 -3.99
C ASN A 140 -17.22 13.08 -2.59
N ALA A 141 -16.48 12.03 -2.25
CA ALA A 141 -15.78 11.93 -0.97
C ALA A 141 -14.75 13.06 -0.77
N HIS A 142 -14.04 13.44 -1.84
CA HIS A 142 -13.04 14.50 -1.74
C HIS A 142 -13.65 15.90 -1.58
N LEU A 143 -14.83 16.13 -2.17
CA LEU A 143 -15.53 17.41 -2.11
C LEU A 143 -16.60 17.48 -1.01
N GLY A 144 -16.81 16.39 -0.25
CA GLY A 144 -17.86 16.31 0.76
C GLY A 144 -19.27 16.39 0.18
N LEU A 145 -19.48 15.85 -1.03
CA LEU A 145 -20.77 15.87 -1.72
C LEU A 145 -21.59 14.62 -1.35
N GLU A 146 -22.85 14.82 -0.98
CA GLU A 146 -23.76 13.75 -0.57
C GLU A 146 -25.17 13.96 -1.17
N GLY A 147 -25.95 12.88 -1.21
CA GLY A 147 -27.35 12.93 -1.64
C GLY A 147 -27.54 13.52 -3.04
N ARG A 148 -28.34 14.58 -3.15
CA ARG A 148 -28.67 15.25 -4.42
C ARG A 148 -27.51 16.06 -5.00
N ASP A 149 -26.52 16.39 -4.18
CA ASP A 149 -25.33 17.14 -4.59
C ASP A 149 -24.22 16.24 -5.12
N ALA A 150 -24.35 14.92 -4.92
CA ALA A 150 -23.37 13.94 -5.35
C ALA A 150 -23.35 13.82 -6.89
N VAL A 151 -22.15 13.77 -7.45
CA VAL A 151 -21.95 13.57 -8.88
C VAL A 151 -22.07 12.08 -9.20
N LEU A 152 -22.80 11.78 -10.27
CA LEU A 152 -23.04 10.40 -10.71
C LEU A 152 -21.99 9.95 -11.73
N ALA A 153 -21.85 8.63 -11.86
CA ALA A 153 -20.95 8.01 -12.84
C ALA A 153 -21.28 8.39 -14.30
N SER A 154 -22.55 8.70 -14.58
CA SER A 154 -23.07 9.12 -15.88
C SER A 154 -22.81 10.59 -16.21
N ASP A 155 -22.26 11.37 -15.29
CA ASP A 155 -21.97 12.78 -15.52
C ASP A 155 -20.94 12.96 -16.67
N PRO A 156 -21.18 13.83 -17.66
CA PRO A 156 -20.25 14.06 -18.77
C PRO A 156 -18.84 14.50 -18.34
N GLY A 157 -18.73 15.23 -17.24
CA GLY A 157 -17.46 15.61 -16.63
C GLY A 157 -16.69 14.42 -16.05
N VAL A 158 -17.39 13.49 -15.38
CA VAL A 158 -16.81 12.23 -14.90
C VAL A 158 -16.35 11.37 -16.08
N ALA A 159 -17.15 11.25 -17.14
CA ALA A 159 -16.77 10.51 -18.35
C ALA A 159 -15.48 11.07 -18.98
N ARG A 160 -15.33 12.40 -19.06
CA ARG A 160 -14.11 13.06 -19.55
C ARG A 160 -12.90 12.80 -18.65
N MET A 161 -13.07 12.91 -17.32
CA MET A 161 -12.01 12.56 -16.36
C MET A 161 -11.58 11.10 -16.50
N TRP A 162 -12.54 10.19 -16.66
CA TRP A 162 -12.30 8.76 -16.82
C TRP A 162 -11.49 8.46 -18.08
N ASN A 163 -11.86 9.04 -19.22
CA ASN A 163 -11.13 8.88 -20.47
C ASN A 163 -9.70 9.42 -20.37
N TRP A 164 -9.51 10.57 -19.70
CA TRP A 164 -8.17 11.09 -19.42
C TRP A 164 -7.35 10.13 -18.55
N LEU A 165 -7.94 9.59 -17.48
CA LEU A 165 -7.27 8.67 -16.57
C LEU A 165 -6.87 7.36 -17.28
N ARG A 166 -7.79 6.79 -18.09
CA ARG A 166 -7.50 5.62 -18.95
C ARG A 166 -6.34 5.91 -19.89
N HIS A 167 -6.39 7.04 -20.61
CA HIS A 167 -5.32 7.42 -21.53
C HIS A 167 -3.96 7.56 -20.82
N ARG A 168 -3.96 8.14 -19.62
CA ARG A 168 -2.76 8.28 -18.79
C ARG A 168 -2.17 6.92 -18.39
N VAL A 169 -3.00 6.00 -17.91
CA VAL A 169 -2.59 4.64 -17.54
C VAL A 169 -2.05 3.88 -18.75
N THR A 170 -2.72 3.97 -19.90
CA THR A 170 -2.30 3.27 -21.13
C THR A 170 -1.00 3.83 -21.71
N ARG A 171 -0.84 5.16 -21.78
CA ARG A 171 0.30 5.80 -22.45
C ARG A 171 1.51 6.02 -21.54
N GLN A 172 1.31 6.04 -20.22
CA GLN A 172 2.36 6.35 -19.25
C GLN A 172 2.25 5.43 -18.02
N PRO A 173 2.33 4.10 -18.20
CA PRO A 173 2.08 3.13 -17.12
C PRO A 173 3.03 3.26 -15.93
N GLY A 174 4.26 3.77 -16.15
CA GLY A 174 5.23 4.03 -15.07
C GLY A 174 5.01 5.36 -14.32
N ARG A 175 4.10 6.23 -14.77
CA ARG A 175 3.84 7.53 -14.15
C ARG A 175 2.57 7.50 -13.31
N ASN A 176 2.76 7.57 -12.00
CA ASN A 176 1.65 7.67 -11.06
C ASN A 176 0.83 8.96 -11.24
N THR A 177 -0.50 8.82 -11.33
CA THR A 177 -1.43 9.95 -11.26
C THR A 177 -1.49 10.47 -9.82
N LYS A 178 -1.15 11.74 -9.64
CA LYS A 178 -1.21 12.39 -8.32
C LYS A 178 -2.64 12.91 -8.06
N GLU A 179 -3.06 12.88 -6.81
CA GLU A 179 -4.34 13.47 -6.35
C GLU A 179 -4.52 14.92 -6.82
N VAL A 180 -3.49 15.76 -6.70
CA VAL A 180 -3.53 17.14 -7.21
C VAL A 180 -3.77 17.23 -8.74
N GLU A 181 -3.24 16.28 -9.52
CA GLU A 181 -3.51 16.22 -10.96
C GLU A 181 -4.98 15.83 -11.21
N LEU A 182 -5.51 14.86 -10.46
CA LEU A 182 -6.89 14.43 -10.57
C LEU A 182 -7.89 15.53 -10.15
N LEU A 183 -7.59 16.29 -9.09
CA LEU A 183 -8.38 17.45 -8.68
C LEU A 183 -8.33 18.59 -9.71
N ALA A 184 -7.18 18.85 -10.31
CA ALA A 184 -7.08 19.82 -11.39
C ALA A 184 -7.97 19.42 -12.58
N LYS A 185 -8.09 18.11 -12.86
CA LYS A 185 -9.02 17.61 -13.87
C LYS A 185 -10.49 17.70 -13.44
N ALA A 186 -10.79 17.44 -12.16
CA ALA A 186 -12.13 17.67 -11.62
C ALA A 186 -12.55 19.14 -11.79
N ARG A 187 -11.71 20.09 -11.38
CA ARG A 187 -11.96 21.54 -11.58
C ARG A 187 -12.21 21.90 -13.03
N ARG A 188 -11.46 21.30 -13.95
CA ARG A 188 -11.59 21.56 -15.39
C ARG A 188 -12.87 20.97 -16.01
N TYR A 189 -13.23 19.73 -15.63
CA TYR A 189 -14.30 18.99 -16.31
C TYR A 189 -15.65 19.02 -15.59
N LEU A 190 -15.65 19.36 -14.29
CA LEU A 190 -16.80 19.53 -13.41
C LEU A 190 -16.80 20.93 -12.76
N PRO A 191 -16.72 22.03 -13.54
CA PRO A 191 -16.49 23.38 -12.98
C PRO A 191 -17.61 23.83 -12.04
N HIS A 192 -18.86 23.39 -12.27
CA HIS A 192 -20.03 23.75 -11.46
C HIS A 192 -19.90 23.30 -9.99
N LEU A 193 -19.12 22.26 -9.69
CA LEU A 193 -18.90 21.81 -8.30
C LEU A 193 -17.97 22.73 -7.51
N PHE A 194 -17.15 23.52 -8.20
CA PHE A 194 -16.15 24.41 -7.59
C PHE A 194 -16.57 25.87 -7.61
N GLN A 195 -17.71 26.18 -8.21
CA GLN A 195 -18.26 27.53 -8.32
C GLN A 195 -19.31 27.85 -7.26
N ARG A 196 -19.58 26.93 -6.31
CA ARG A 196 -20.52 27.21 -5.21
C ARG A 196 -20.08 28.49 -4.49
N PRO A 197 -20.91 29.53 -4.45
CA PRO A 197 -20.69 30.65 -3.56
C PRO A 197 -20.54 30.07 -2.17
N SER A 198 -19.49 30.49 -1.44
CA SER A 198 -19.42 30.22 -0.01
C SER A 198 -20.74 30.76 0.56
N ALA A 199 -21.64 29.89 1.00
CA ALA A 199 -22.82 30.32 1.71
C ALA A 199 -22.30 31.10 2.93
N ALA A 200 -22.58 32.40 2.95
CA ALA A 200 -22.25 33.27 4.05
C ALA A 200 -23.13 32.93 5.26
#